data_AF-A0A2V8NL45-F1
#
_entry.id   AF-A0A2V8NL45-F1
#
_cell.length_a   1.000
_cell.length_b   1.000
_cell.length_c   1.000
_cell.angle_alpha   90.00
_cell.angle_beta   90.00
_cell.angle_gamma   90.00
#
_symmetry.space_group_name_H-M   'P 1'
#
loop_
_entity.id
_entity.type
_entity.pdbx_description
1 polymer ?
#
loop_
_entity_poly.entity_id
_entity_poly.type
_entity_poly.pdbx_seq_one_letter_code
_entity_poly.pdbx_strand_id
1 'polypeptide(L)'
;MKQFTCELEGRSVVLVGSFNPSIFHPAWFEKFGLISREESTNAKIEIVRPELSNFVVGSVSVLVTPDRFQLETPDPASANQLRDIAIGSFRVLDQTPFTQMGVNHHMHFKMDSVELWHKVGHTLVPKAIWSDLIESPGTLRVVVTGKRKGSSAKSVNATVEPSTKVVPGVYVGVNEHFQLAQEQQSQFLIDILNTQWDEIHKFGRFLGDELLKRCLKD
;
A
#
# COMPACT_ATOMS: atom_id res chain seq x y z
N MET A 1 6.84 3.14 29.37
CA MET A 1 6.60 4.31 28.49
C MET A 1 6.28 3.80 27.08
N LYS A 2 5.79 4.64 26.17
CA LYS A 2 5.30 4.23 24.84
C LYS A 2 6.40 4.40 23.78
N GLN A 3 7.30 3.41 23.69
CA GLN A 3 8.56 3.41 22.92
C GLN A 3 8.49 3.83 21.42
N PHE A 4 7.29 3.90 20.84
CA PHE A 4 7.06 4.28 19.45
C PHE A 4 5.63 4.80 19.23
N THR A 5 5.42 5.58 18.16
CA THR A 5 4.11 6.07 17.72
C THR A 5 3.98 5.96 16.20
N CYS A 6 2.81 5.52 15.69
CA CYS A 6 2.51 5.63 14.26
C CYS A 6 2.16 7.08 13.94
N GLU A 7 2.99 7.76 13.14
CA GLU A 7 2.80 9.17 12.77
C GLU A 7 2.03 9.31 11.44
N LEU A 8 2.26 8.39 10.49
CA LEU A 8 1.65 8.39 9.16
C LEU A 8 1.14 6.99 8.84
N GLU A 9 -0.12 6.89 8.44
CA GLU A 9 -0.79 5.63 8.07
C GLU A 9 -1.54 5.85 6.73
N GLY A 10 -1.14 5.12 5.69
CA GLY A 10 -1.63 5.30 4.32
C GLY A 10 -1.99 3.98 3.64
N ARG A 11 -2.81 4.02 2.60
CA ARG A 11 -3.36 2.83 1.94
C ARG A 11 -3.23 2.92 0.43
N SER A 12 -3.01 1.79 -0.23
CA SER A 12 -3.03 1.74 -1.70
C SER A 12 -3.65 0.45 -2.24
N VAL A 13 -4.24 0.56 -3.43
CA VAL A 13 -4.66 -0.57 -4.27
C VAL A 13 -3.80 -0.54 -5.53
N VAL A 14 -3.17 -1.66 -5.85
CA VAL A 14 -2.28 -1.82 -7.02
C VAL A 14 -2.74 -3.03 -7.83
N LEU A 15 -2.89 -2.87 -9.14
CA LEU A 15 -3.24 -3.92 -10.09
C LEU A 15 -2.13 -4.04 -11.14
N VAL A 16 -1.85 -5.27 -11.59
CA VAL A 16 -0.86 -5.54 -12.66
C VAL A 16 -1.56 -6.30 -13.79
N GLY A 17 -1.50 -5.75 -15.00
CA GLY A 17 -2.40 -6.11 -16.10
C GLY A 17 -2.02 -5.45 -17.42
N SER A 18 -3.03 -5.13 -18.23
CA SER A 18 -2.89 -4.31 -19.44
C SER A 18 -3.92 -3.18 -19.39
N PHE A 19 -3.42 -1.95 -19.25
CA PHE A 19 -4.22 -0.73 -19.08
C PHE A 19 -3.93 0.26 -20.22
N ASN A 20 -4.85 1.19 -20.45
CA ASN A 20 -4.63 2.34 -21.32
C ASN A 20 -4.59 3.62 -20.48
N PRO A 21 -3.40 4.15 -20.14
CA PRO A 21 -3.24 5.35 -19.32
C PRO A 21 -4.05 6.57 -19.81
N SER A 22 -4.23 6.74 -21.12
CA SER A 22 -4.99 7.88 -21.68
C SER A 22 -6.50 7.83 -21.44
N ILE A 23 -7.05 6.72 -20.95
CA ILE A 23 -8.44 6.67 -20.46
C ILE A 23 -8.55 7.38 -19.10
N PHE A 24 -7.51 7.30 -18.27
CA PHE A 24 -7.54 7.80 -16.89
C PHE A 24 -7.15 9.27 -16.84
N HIS A 25 -8.14 10.11 -16.57
CA HIS A 25 -8.02 11.57 -16.43
C HIS A 25 -9.14 12.05 -15.48
N PRO A 26 -8.99 13.10 -14.66
CA PRO A 26 -10.03 13.56 -13.72
C PRO A 26 -11.45 13.64 -14.33
N ALA A 27 -11.58 14.27 -15.50
CA ALA A 27 -12.85 14.36 -16.23
C ALA A 27 -13.48 12.99 -16.64
N TRP A 28 -12.70 11.91 -16.74
CA TRP A 28 -13.24 10.55 -16.91
C TRP A 28 -13.88 10.04 -15.62
N PHE A 29 -13.21 10.22 -14.48
CA PHE A 29 -13.75 9.86 -13.17
C PHE A 29 -15.02 10.68 -12.85
N GLU A 30 -15.05 11.97 -13.19
CA GLU A 30 -16.26 12.82 -13.10
C GLU A 30 -17.39 12.29 -13.98
N LYS A 31 -17.12 12.01 -15.25
CA LYS A 31 -18.10 11.50 -16.22
C LYS A 31 -18.80 10.22 -15.75
N PHE A 32 -18.09 9.37 -15.00
CA PHE A 32 -18.62 8.12 -14.44
C PHE A 32 -19.06 8.23 -12.97
N GLY A 33 -19.13 9.45 -12.41
CA GLY A 33 -19.61 9.70 -11.05
C GLY A 33 -18.71 9.16 -9.94
N LEU A 34 -17.43 8.91 -10.24
CA LEU A 34 -16.44 8.36 -9.30
C LEU A 34 -15.81 9.43 -8.41
N ILE A 35 -15.84 10.69 -8.87
CA ILE A 35 -15.43 11.89 -8.14
C ILE A 35 -16.42 13.02 -8.44
N SER A 36 -16.49 14.04 -7.58
CA SER A 36 -17.30 15.23 -7.85
C SER A 36 -16.68 16.14 -8.92
N ARG A 37 -17.49 17.04 -9.48
CA ARG A 37 -17.03 18.08 -10.41
C ARG A 37 -16.03 19.06 -9.78
N GLU A 38 -16.16 19.34 -8.48
CA GLU A 38 -15.20 20.17 -7.76
C GLU A 38 -13.83 19.48 -7.67
N GLU A 39 -13.82 18.20 -7.28
CA GLU A 39 -12.60 17.39 -7.23
C GLU A 39 -11.95 17.21 -8.59
N SER A 40 -12.74 17.04 -9.66
CA SER A 40 -12.29 16.98 -11.05
C SER A 40 -11.64 18.29 -11.50
N THR A 41 -12.25 19.44 -11.15
CA THR A 41 -11.74 20.77 -11.49
C THR A 41 -10.49 21.14 -10.70
N ASN A 42 -10.41 20.72 -9.44
CA ASN A 42 -9.30 21.00 -8.52
C ASN A 42 -8.18 19.93 -8.58
N ALA A 43 -8.28 18.95 -9.48
CA ALA A 43 -7.33 17.85 -9.59
C ALA A 43 -5.92 18.35 -10.00
N LYS A 44 -4.90 17.89 -9.29
CA LYS A 44 -3.50 18.22 -9.58
C LYS A 44 -2.96 17.24 -10.61
N ILE A 45 -2.99 17.63 -11.87
CA ILE A 45 -2.45 16.82 -12.97
C ILE A 45 -0.95 17.04 -13.10
N GLU A 46 -0.15 15.98 -12.93
CA GLU A 46 1.30 16.04 -13.17
C GLU A 46 1.60 15.66 -14.63
N ILE A 47 0.98 14.61 -15.15
CA ILE A 47 1.11 14.17 -16.55
C ILE A 47 -0.05 13.25 -16.95
N VAL A 48 -0.59 13.43 -18.17
CA VAL A 48 -1.46 12.44 -18.83
C VAL A 48 -1.04 12.29 -20.29
N ARG A 49 -0.59 11.10 -20.68
CA ARG A 49 -0.10 10.68 -22.00
C ARG A 49 -0.42 9.19 -22.26
N PRO A 50 -0.19 8.64 -23.46
CA PRO A 50 -0.40 7.21 -23.73
C PRO A 50 0.41 6.27 -22.83
N GLU A 51 1.58 6.69 -22.39
CA GLU A 51 2.53 5.89 -21.61
C GLU A 51 2.37 6.04 -20.09
N LEU A 52 1.72 7.12 -19.64
CA LEU A 52 1.62 7.46 -18.22
C LEU A 52 0.47 8.44 -17.96
N SER A 53 -0.35 8.12 -16.96
CA SER A 53 -1.28 9.04 -16.31
C SER A 53 -0.95 9.12 -14.83
N ASN A 54 -0.69 10.33 -14.32
CA ASN A 54 -0.33 10.60 -12.94
C ASN A 54 -0.94 11.93 -12.50
N PHE A 55 -1.85 11.88 -11.53
CA PHE A 55 -2.57 13.03 -11.01
C PHE A 55 -3.14 12.76 -9.60
N VAL A 56 -3.48 13.80 -8.85
CA VAL A 56 -4.07 13.70 -7.51
C VAL A 56 -5.46 14.31 -7.49
N VAL A 57 -6.42 13.60 -6.90
CA VAL A 57 -7.80 14.04 -6.68
C VAL A 57 -8.13 13.96 -5.19
N GLY A 58 -8.45 15.10 -4.56
CA GLY A 58 -8.56 15.16 -3.10
C GLY A 58 -7.23 14.73 -2.44
N SER A 59 -7.30 13.72 -1.57
CA SER A 59 -6.13 13.04 -0.98
C SER A 59 -5.67 11.79 -1.76
N VAL A 60 -6.36 11.39 -2.84
CA VAL A 60 -6.07 10.16 -3.60
C VAL A 60 -5.19 10.44 -4.82
N SER A 61 -3.96 9.93 -4.80
CA SER A 61 -3.07 9.87 -5.96
C SER A 61 -3.46 8.73 -6.89
N VAL A 62 -3.54 9.01 -8.19
CA VAL A 62 -3.84 8.06 -9.26
C VAL A 62 -2.61 7.95 -10.17
N LEU A 63 -2.10 6.73 -10.35
CA LEU A 63 -0.92 6.44 -11.16
C LEU A 63 -1.18 5.23 -12.06
N VAL A 64 -1.14 5.42 -13.38
CA VAL A 64 -1.41 4.38 -14.37
C VAL A 64 -0.35 4.36 -15.47
N THR A 65 0.29 3.21 -15.64
CA THR A 65 1.15 2.84 -16.77
C THR A 65 0.50 1.68 -17.54
N PRO A 66 0.98 1.31 -18.75
CA PRO A 66 0.37 0.24 -19.54
C PRO A 66 0.32 -1.12 -18.82
N ASP A 67 1.22 -1.38 -17.89
CA ASP A 67 1.32 -2.62 -17.10
C ASP A 67 0.66 -2.55 -15.71
N ARG A 68 0.37 -1.35 -15.19
CA ARG A 68 0.07 -1.15 -13.77
C ARG A 68 -0.92 0.00 -13.50
N PHE A 69 -1.93 -0.27 -12.67
CA PHE A 69 -2.86 0.73 -12.13
C PHE A 69 -2.66 0.83 -10.62
N GLN A 70 -2.45 2.02 -10.08
CA GLN A 70 -2.31 2.29 -8.65
C GLN A 70 -3.21 3.46 -8.23
N LEU A 71 -3.86 3.29 -7.08
CA LEU A 71 -4.42 4.37 -6.28
C LEU A 71 -3.74 4.36 -4.91
N GLU A 72 -3.35 5.51 -4.37
CA GLU A 72 -2.77 5.66 -3.03
C GLU A 72 -3.35 6.86 -2.28
N THR A 73 -3.56 6.74 -0.98
CA THR A 73 -3.85 7.87 -0.07
C THR A 73 -2.91 7.83 1.13
N PRO A 74 -2.23 8.95 1.47
CA PRO A 74 -1.54 9.12 2.74
C PRO A 74 -2.49 9.53 3.88
N ASP A 75 -3.77 9.75 3.57
CA ASP A 75 -4.83 10.16 4.50
C ASP A 75 -5.79 8.99 4.77
N PRO A 76 -5.89 8.51 6.03
CA PRO A 76 -6.86 7.49 6.43
C PRO A 76 -8.33 7.84 6.19
N ALA A 77 -8.72 9.12 6.11
CA ALA A 77 -10.11 9.52 5.89
C ALA A 77 -10.55 9.24 4.44
N SER A 78 -9.73 9.59 3.46
CA SER A 78 -9.94 9.24 2.04
C SER A 78 -9.72 7.74 1.72
N ALA A 79 -9.51 6.87 2.70
CA ALA A 79 -9.39 5.43 2.49
C ALA A 79 -10.62 4.83 1.78
N ASN A 80 -11.84 5.22 2.20
CA ASN A 80 -13.05 4.70 1.58
C ASN A 80 -13.28 5.30 0.19
N GLN A 81 -12.93 6.57 -0.01
CA GLN A 81 -12.90 7.20 -1.34
C GLN A 81 -11.99 6.44 -2.31
N LEU A 82 -10.77 6.08 -1.89
CA LEU A 82 -9.83 5.29 -2.71
C LEU A 82 -10.45 3.94 -3.10
N ARG A 83 -11.02 3.21 -2.13
CA ARG A 83 -11.70 1.94 -2.35
C ARG A 83 -12.86 2.07 -3.34
N ASP A 84 -13.68 3.11 -3.19
CA ASP A 84 -14.89 3.30 -3.99
C ASP A 84 -14.55 3.78 -5.42
N ILE A 85 -13.49 4.58 -5.58
CA ILE A 85 -12.87 4.89 -6.89
C ILE A 85 -12.34 3.60 -7.56
N ALA A 86 -11.67 2.71 -6.81
CA ALA A 86 -11.18 1.44 -7.36
C ALA A 86 -12.32 0.54 -7.85
N ILE A 87 -13.32 0.31 -6.98
CA ILE A 87 -14.53 -0.46 -7.28
C ILE A 87 -15.26 0.13 -8.50
N GLY A 88 -15.48 1.45 -8.51
CA GLY A 88 -16.20 2.12 -9.59
C GLY A 88 -15.44 2.09 -10.92
N SER A 89 -14.12 2.24 -10.90
CA SER A 89 -13.28 2.16 -12.11
C SER A 89 -13.46 0.81 -12.82
N PHE A 90 -13.43 -0.30 -12.08
CA PHE A 90 -13.57 -1.65 -12.65
C PHE A 90 -15.01 -2.16 -12.76
N ARG A 91 -16.01 -1.37 -12.31
CA ARG A 91 -17.41 -1.51 -12.78
C ARG A 91 -17.61 -0.91 -14.18
N VAL A 92 -16.87 0.15 -14.52
CA VAL A 92 -16.91 0.79 -15.86
C VAL A 92 -15.98 0.09 -16.85
N LEU A 93 -14.85 -0.41 -16.37
CA LEU A 93 -13.78 -1.07 -17.14
C LEU A 93 -13.77 -2.58 -16.91
N ASP A 94 -14.95 -3.20 -16.85
CA ASP A 94 -15.18 -4.58 -16.45
C ASP A 94 -14.37 -5.61 -17.24
N GLN A 95 -14.17 -5.39 -18.54
CA GLN A 95 -13.38 -6.23 -19.46
C GLN A 95 -11.86 -5.93 -19.45
N THR A 96 -11.34 -5.06 -18.57
CA THR A 96 -9.90 -4.71 -18.55
C THR A 96 -9.09 -5.80 -17.85
N PRO A 97 -8.08 -6.41 -18.51
CA PRO A 97 -7.43 -7.59 -17.98
C PRO A 97 -6.31 -7.26 -16.97
N PHE A 98 -6.39 -7.84 -15.76
CA PHE A 98 -5.34 -7.77 -14.74
C PHE A 98 -5.18 -9.08 -13.96
N THR A 99 -3.93 -9.55 -13.87
CA THR A 99 -3.58 -10.89 -13.36
C THR A 99 -3.27 -10.92 -11.86
N GLN A 100 -3.00 -9.74 -11.27
CA GLN A 100 -2.59 -9.58 -9.88
C GLN A 100 -3.23 -8.33 -9.27
N MET A 101 -3.54 -8.40 -7.99
CA MET A 101 -3.97 -7.29 -7.16
C MET A 101 -3.18 -7.28 -5.84
N GLY A 102 -2.78 -6.11 -5.39
CA GLY A 102 -2.20 -5.87 -4.07
C GLY A 102 -3.03 -4.84 -3.32
N VAL A 103 -3.52 -5.19 -2.13
CA VAL A 103 -4.11 -4.24 -1.18
C VAL A 103 -3.08 -3.99 -0.09
N ASN A 104 -2.68 -2.73 0.10
CA ASN A 104 -1.52 -2.37 0.90
C ASN A 104 -1.87 -1.44 2.06
N HIS A 105 -1.26 -1.69 3.21
CA HIS A 105 -1.24 -0.79 4.37
C HIS A 105 0.19 -0.33 4.63
N HIS A 106 0.41 0.98 4.62
CA HIS A 106 1.70 1.63 4.78
C HIS A 106 1.73 2.39 6.10
N MET A 107 2.71 2.15 6.96
CA MET A 107 2.82 2.80 8.27
C MET A 107 4.23 3.34 8.48
N HIS A 108 4.36 4.56 8.97
CA HIS A 108 5.63 5.15 9.40
C HIS A 108 5.58 5.41 10.91
N PHE A 109 6.38 4.67 11.66
CA PHE A 109 6.48 4.79 13.10
C PHE A 109 7.66 5.66 13.51
N LYS A 110 7.42 6.67 14.34
CA LYS A 110 8.45 7.37 15.13
C LYS A 110 8.93 6.45 16.23
N MET A 111 10.25 6.36 16.40
CA MET A 111 10.87 5.73 17.57
C MET A 111 11.23 6.83 18.59
N ASP A 112 11.12 6.53 19.88
CA ASP A 112 11.51 7.47 20.94
C ASP A 112 13.03 7.78 20.91
N SER A 113 13.85 6.85 20.40
CA SER A 113 15.31 7.00 20.33
C SER A 113 15.96 6.26 19.14
N VAL A 114 17.22 6.57 18.87
CA VAL A 114 18.04 5.94 17.81
C VAL A 114 18.43 4.51 18.19
N GLU A 115 18.62 4.24 19.47
CA GLU A 115 18.93 2.91 20.02
C GLU A 115 17.73 1.95 19.86
N LEU A 116 16.50 2.43 20.09
CA LEU A 116 15.28 1.66 19.86
C LEU A 116 15.07 1.38 18.36
N TRP A 117 15.40 2.34 17.49
CA TRP A 117 15.40 2.15 16.04
C TRP A 117 16.41 1.08 15.59
N HIS A 118 17.65 1.12 16.12
CA HIS A 118 18.63 0.05 15.89
C HIS A 118 18.17 -1.30 16.47
N LYS A 119 17.54 -1.33 17.66
CA LYS A 119 17.03 -2.58 18.27
C LYS A 119 16.08 -3.32 17.33
N VAL A 120 15.17 -2.63 16.64
CA VAL A 120 14.31 -3.25 15.62
C VAL A 120 15.12 -3.90 14.48
N GLY A 121 16.10 -3.18 13.93
CA GLY A 121 16.99 -3.70 12.89
C GLY A 121 17.89 -4.85 13.35
N HIS A 122 18.24 -4.91 14.63
CA HIS A 122 19.09 -5.95 15.24
C HIS A 122 18.29 -7.21 15.56
N THR A 123 17.05 -7.08 16.08
CA THR A 123 16.18 -8.22 16.37
C THR A 123 15.70 -8.92 15.09
N LEU A 124 15.43 -8.17 14.01
CA LEU A 124 15.03 -8.75 12.73
C LEU A 124 16.18 -9.34 11.91
N VAL A 125 17.40 -8.80 12.06
CA VAL A 125 18.62 -9.29 11.38
C VAL A 125 19.78 -9.30 12.38
N PRO A 126 20.00 -10.42 13.11
CA PRO A 126 21.02 -10.53 14.15
C PRO A 126 22.43 -10.23 13.64
N LYS A 127 23.06 -9.20 14.22
CA LYS A 127 24.31 -8.61 13.71
C LYS A 127 25.56 -9.47 13.91
N ALA A 128 25.54 -10.37 14.90
CA ALA A 128 26.63 -11.32 15.18
C ALA A 128 26.91 -12.34 14.05
N ILE A 129 26.01 -12.47 13.07
CA ILE A 129 26.22 -13.30 11.87
C ILE A 129 27.04 -12.54 10.80
N TRP A 130 27.14 -11.21 10.93
CA TRP A 130 27.69 -10.32 9.90
C TRP A 130 28.95 -9.56 10.32
N SER A 131 29.23 -9.45 11.62
CA SER A 131 30.35 -8.66 12.18
C SER A 131 31.71 -9.03 11.61
N ASP A 132 31.90 -10.30 11.28
CA ASP A 132 33.17 -10.88 10.86
C ASP A 132 33.25 -10.97 9.31
N LEU A 133 32.18 -10.56 8.62
CA LEU A 133 32.02 -10.62 7.16
C LEU A 133 32.00 -9.24 6.52
N ILE A 134 31.40 -8.25 7.19
CA ILE A 134 31.29 -6.86 6.74
C ILE A 134 31.42 -5.88 7.92
N GLU A 135 32.08 -4.76 7.70
CA GLU A 135 32.19 -3.68 8.67
C GLU A 135 30.85 -2.94 8.83
N SER A 136 30.50 -2.55 10.06
CA SER A 136 29.29 -1.77 10.40
C SER A 136 27.98 -2.27 9.77
N PRO A 137 27.57 -3.54 9.94
CA PRO A 137 26.41 -4.13 9.27
C PRO A 137 25.10 -3.40 9.60
N GLY A 138 24.43 -2.84 8.59
CA GLY A 138 23.11 -2.20 8.71
C GLY A 138 21.96 -3.05 8.15
N THR A 139 20.74 -2.86 8.68
CA THR A 139 19.52 -3.43 8.07
C THR A 139 18.90 -2.41 7.11
N LEU A 140 19.01 -2.64 5.80
CA LEU A 140 18.35 -1.79 4.80
C LEU A 140 16.87 -2.13 4.64
N ARG A 141 16.54 -3.40 4.35
CA ARG A 141 15.17 -3.89 4.20
C ARG A 141 15.07 -5.35 4.64
N VAL A 142 13.95 -5.70 5.26
CA VAL A 142 13.52 -7.08 5.53
C VAL A 142 12.16 -7.28 4.85
N VAL A 143 11.97 -8.41 4.17
CA VAL A 143 10.66 -8.81 3.65
C VAL A 143 10.33 -10.22 4.15
N VAL A 144 9.16 -10.37 4.77
CA VAL A 144 8.65 -11.65 5.28
C VAL A 144 7.36 -11.99 4.54
N THR A 145 7.34 -13.12 3.85
CA THR A 145 6.17 -13.63 3.13
C THR A 145 5.50 -14.76 3.92
N GLY A 146 4.17 -14.71 4.03
CA GLY A 146 3.34 -15.72 4.70
C GLY A 146 1.90 -15.71 4.20
N LYS A 147 0.95 -16.09 5.06
CA LYS A 147 -0.51 -15.99 4.81
C LYS A 147 -1.26 -15.56 6.07
N ARG A 148 -2.24 -14.66 5.93
CA ARG A 148 -3.24 -14.39 6.98
C ARG A 148 -4.24 -15.54 7.03
N LYS A 149 -4.53 -16.08 8.22
CA LYS A 149 -5.59 -17.08 8.42
C LYS A 149 -6.94 -16.49 7.99
N GLY A 150 -7.62 -17.16 7.06
CA GLY A 150 -8.90 -16.70 6.51
C GLY A 150 -8.81 -15.64 5.40
N SER A 151 -7.62 -15.28 4.93
CA SER A 151 -7.48 -14.48 3.69
C SER A 151 -7.56 -15.38 2.46
N SER A 152 -8.18 -14.87 1.38
CA SER A 152 -8.10 -15.45 0.04
C SER A 152 -6.84 -15.03 -0.73
N ALA A 153 -5.96 -14.22 -0.13
CA ALA A 153 -4.70 -13.82 -0.74
C ALA A 153 -3.76 -15.02 -0.98
N LYS A 154 -3.06 -14.99 -2.11
CA LYS A 154 -2.00 -15.95 -2.47
C LYS A 154 -0.85 -15.87 -1.46
N SER A 155 -0.52 -14.65 -1.02
CA SER A 155 0.42 -14.41 0.08
C SER A 155 0.13 -13.06 0.77
N VAL A 156 0.70 -12.91 1.96
CA VAL A 156 0.83 -11.62 2.65
C VAL A 156 2.31 -11.32 2.80
N ASN A 157 2.74 -10.13 2.37
CA ASN A 157 4.14 -9.70 2.41
C ASN A 157 4.27 -8.54 3.41
N ALA A 158 5.04 -8.73 4.47
CA ALA A 158 5.40 -7.68 5.42
C ALA A 158 6.82 -7.17 5.15
N THR A 159 6.95 -5.89 4.85
CA THR A 159 8.22 -5.19 4.61
C THR A 159 8.57 -4.30 5.79
N VAL A 160 9.82 -4.34 6.26
CA VAL A 160 10.35 -3.46 7.31
C VAL A 160 11.64 -2.81 6.83
N GLU A 161 11.75 -1.48 6.94
CA GLU A 161 12.93 -0.70 6.56
C GLU A 161 12.96 0.65 7.30
N PRO A 162 14.08 1.41 7.28
CA PRO A 162 14.11 2.78 7.77
C PRO A 162 13.03 3.66 7.12
N SER A 163 12.35 4.47 7.93
CA SER A 163 11.34 5.41 7.42
C SER A 163 12.00 6.62 6.76
N THR A 164 11.70 6.83 5.47
CA THR A 164 12.14 8.02 4.72
C THR A 164 11.36 9.30 5.06
N LYS A 165 10.26 9.18 5.84
CA LYS A 165 9.37 10.31 6.20
C LYS A 165 9.43 10.70 7.68
N VAL A 166 10.01 9.87 8.55
CA VAL A 166 9.98 10.03 10.02
C VAL A 166 11.32 9.57 10.60
N VAL A 167 12.01 10.43 11.36
CA VAL A 167 13.38 10.16 11.85
C VAL A 167 13.50 10.42 13.36
N PRO A 168 14.15 9.54 14.15
CA PRO A 168 14.39 8.12 13.82
C PRO A 168 13.04 7.39 13.69
N GLY A 169 12.95 6.48 12.73
CA GLY A 169 11.67 5.85 12.42
C GLY A 169 11.77 4.59 11.57
N VAL A 170 10.76 3.74 11.71
CA VAL A 170 10.62 2.46 11.00
C VAL A 170 9.40 2.54 10.10
N TYR A 171 9.57 2.20 8.83
CA TYR A 171 8.45 1.92 7.95
C TYR A 171 8.06 0.46 8.07
N VAL A 172 6.75 0.19 8.15
CA VAL A 172 6.17 -1.15 7.98
C VAL A 172 5.14 -1.08 6.86
N GLY A 173 5.36 -1.87 5.81
CA GLY A 173 4.40 -2.06 4.72
C GLY A 173 3.82 -3.47 4.75
N VAL A 174 2.49 -3.61 4.76
CA VAL A 174 1.80 -4.90 4.67
C VAL A 174 1.01 -4.96 3.38
N ASN A 175 1.35 -5.91 2.52
CA ASN A 175 0.72 -6.13 1.21
C ASN A 175 -0.01 -7.48 1.24
N GLU A 176 -1.34 -7.49 1.06
CA GLU A 176 -2.07 -8.71 0.72
C GLU A 176 -2.12 -8.86 -0.81
N HIS A 177 -1.45 -9.91 -1.29
CA HIS A 177 -1.24 -10.17 -2.70
C HIS A 177 -2.19 -11.26 -3.20
N PHE A 178 -3.07 -10.88 -4.12
CA PHE A 178 -4.02 -11.75 -4.80
C PHE A 178 -3.53 -12.04 -6.22
N GLN A 179 -3.62 -13.30 -6.62
CA GLN A 179 -3.44 -13.74 -8.00
C GLN A 179 -4.83 -14.07 -8.54
N LEU A 180 -5.19 -13.50 -9.69
CA LEU A 180 -6.47 -13.71 -10.32
C LEU A 180 -6.37 -14.76 -11.44
N ALA A 181 -7.47 -15.46 -11.68
CA ALA A 181 -7.67 -16.23 -12.90
C ALA A 181 -7.87 -15.27 -14.10
N GLN A 182 -8.01 -15.79 -15.33
CA GLN A 182 -8.29 -14.95 -16.50
C GLN A 182 -9.76 -14.46 -16.56
N GLU A 183 -10.68 -15.15 -15.87
CA GLU A 183 -12.10 -14.84 -15.88
C GLU A 183 -12.51 -13.96 -14.68
N GLN A 184 -13.53 -13.12 -14.87
CA GLN A 184 -14.23 -12.35 -13.82
C GLN A 184 -13.34 -11.48 -12.91
N GLN A 185 -12.18 -11.04 -13.42
CA GLN A 185 -11.16 -10.30 -12.66
C GLN A 185 -11.70 -9.05 -11.95
N SER A 186 -12.49 -8.25 -12.66
CA SER A 186 -13.16 -7.05 -12.14
C SER A 186 -14.17 -7.37 -11.03
N GLN A 187 -14.95 -8.46 -11.16
CA GLN A 187 -15.86 -8.91 -10.10
C GLN A 187 -15.09 -9.37 -8.86
N PHE A 188 -14.01 -10.13 -9.02
CA PHE A 188 -13.16 -10.56 -7.91
C PHE A 188 -12.56 -9.36 -7.15
N LEU A 189 -12.08 -8.32 -7.86
CA LEU A 189 -11.64 -7.07 -7.25
C LEU A 189 -12.77 -6.41 -6.44
N ILE A 190 -13.96 -6.30 -7.02
CA ILE A 190 -15.14 -5.71 -6.37
C ILE A 190 -15.50 -6.50 -5.11
N ASP A 191 -15.48 -7.84 -5.16
CA ASP A 191 -15.81 -8.69 -4.01
C ASP A 191 -14.78 -8.58 -2.88
N ILE A 192 -13.47 -8.61 -3.18
CA ILE A 192 -12.42 -8.43 -2.18
C ILE A 192 -12.51 -7.05 -1.52
N LEU A 193 -12.68 -5.98 -2.31
CA LEU A 193 -12.75 -4.62 -1.77
C LEU A 193 -14.05 -4.35 -0.99
N ASN A 194 -15.18 -4.99 -1.33
CA ASN A 194 -16.40 -4.87 -0.52
C ASN A 194 -16.35 -5.73 0.77
N THR A 195 -15.74 -6.93 0.73
CA THR A 195 -15.86 -7.91 1.82
C THR A 195 -14.67 -8.01 2.77
N GLN A 196 -13.46 -7.65 2.34
CA GLN A 196 -12.23 -7.85 3.13
C GLN A 196 -11.45 -6.57 3.44
N TRP A 197 -11.78 -5.42 2.85
CA TRP A 197 -11.06 -4.14 3.01
C TRP A 197 -10.71 -3.81 4.47
N ASP A 198 -11.70 -3.77 5.36
CA ASP A 198 -11.48 -3.40 6.75
C ASP A 198 -10.63 -4.43 7.50
N GLU A 199 -10.79 -5.73 7.21
CA GLU A 199 -10.01 -6.80 7.85
C GLU A 199 -8.56 -6.83 7.37
N ILE A 200 -8.30 -6.54 6.09
CA ILE A 200 -6.95 -6.37 5.53
C ILE A 200 -6.24 -5.21 6.25
N HIS A 201 -6.89 -4.07 6.40
CA HIS A 201 -6.29 -2.90 7.05
C HIS A 201 -6.13 -3.07 8.57
N LYS A 202 -7.15 -3.61 9.27
CA LYS A 202 -7.03 -4.00 10.70
C LYS A 202 -5.86 -4.95 10.92
N PHE A 203 -5.72 -5.99 10.09
CA PHE A 203 -4.60 -6.92 10.18
C PHE A 203 -3.26 -6.24 9.91
N GLY A 204 -3.17 -5.40 8.88
CA GLY A 204 -1.95 -4.64 8.57
C GLY A 204 -1.48 -3.80 9.76
N ARG A 205 -2.40 -3.07 10.41
CA ARG A 205 -2.10 -2.27 11.59
C ARG A 205 -1.72 -3.12 12.80
N PHE A 206 -2.49 -4.18 13.08
CA PHE A 206 -2.17 -5.16 14.13
C PHE A 206 -0.76 -5.75 13.94
N LEU A 207 -0.39 -6.13 12.72
CA LEU A 207 0.93 -6.66 12.39
C LEU A 207 2.01 -5.63 12.68
N GLY A 208 1.87 -4.38 12.23
CA GLY A 208 2.83 -3.31 12.52
C GLY A 208 3.05 -3.07 14.02
N ASP A 209 1.97 -2.86 14.76
CA ASP A 209 2.04 -2.61 16.21
C ASP A 209 2.60 -3.81 16.99
N GLU A 210 2.21 -5.05 16.66
CA GLU A 210 2.74 -6.25 17.33
C GLU A 210 4.17 -6.60 16.93
N LEU A 211 4.57 -6.34 15.69
CA LEU A 211 5.93 -6.58 15.23
C LEU A 211 6.92 -5.68 15.98
N LEU A 212 6.62 -4.38 16.10
CA LEU A 212 7.46 -3.45 16.86
C LEU A 212 7.49 -3.79 18.35
N LYS A 213 6.34 -4.07 18.98
CA LYS A 213 6.31 -4.56 20.38
C LYS A 213 7.17 -5.81 20.60
N ARG A 214 7.21 -6.74 19.63
CA ARG A 214 8.03 -7.95 19.71
C ARG A 214 9.51 -7.67 19.51
N CYS A 215 9.87 -6.76 18.60
CA CYS A 215 11.26 -6.38 18.35
C CYS A 215 11.88 -5.56 19.49
N LEU A 216 11.05 -4.83 20.25
CA LEU A 216 11.46 -3.93 21.34
C LEU A 216 11.39 -4.56 22.74
N LYS A 217 10.75 -5.72 22.91
CA LYS A 217 10.85 -6.53 24.13
C LYS A 217 12.30 -6.95 24.38
N ASP A 218 12.63 -7.15 25.64
CA ASP A 218 13.90 -7.69 26.12
C ASP A 218 13.82 -9.22 26.22
#